data_AF-A0A2Y9BTS2-F1
#
_entry.id   AF-A0A2Y9BTS2-F1
#
_cell.length_a   1.000
_cell.length_b   1.000
_cell.length_c   1.000
_cell.angle_alpha   90.00
_cell.angle_beta   90.00
_cell.angle_gamma   90.00
#
_symmetry.space_group_name_H-M   'P 1'
#
loop_
_entity.id
_entity.type
_entity.pdbx_description
1 polymer ?
#
loop_
_entity_poly.entity_id
_entity_poly.type
_entity_poly.pdbx_seq_one_letter_code
_entity_poly.pdbx_strand_id
1 'polypeptide(L)'
;MSNQSPADPAVIQSALIAAYSMVPMPTAEQMAAENLPFSPAEYREALVAEQAKQLLMSTSPGGRLFADVAPVANGEKVFRSIVAGVSTEASSGRVIVTLHTRVSDRTPEGTETIRTEHLSNPFGRVTARIARDLIGHKVLVFGEMQEMTGRAGQKVRVLKGLKDLGTASQAEIDALRSGTTANAA
;
A
#
# COMPACT_ATOMS: atom_id res chain seq x y z
N MET A 1 33.59 6.44 0.92
CA MET A 1 32.66 6.61 2.06
C MET A 1 31.41 7.25 1.50
N SER A 2 30.35 6.48 1.30
CA SER A 2 29.11 6.99 0.70
C SER A 2 28.36 7.82 1.75
N ASN A 3 28.24 9.13 1.51
CA ASN A 3 27.32 9.98 2.25
C ASN A 3 25.90 9.46 2.02
N GLN A 4 25.37 8.67 2.97
CA GLN A 4 23.94 8.41 3.01
C GLN A 4 23.27 9.74 3.35
N SER A 5 22.41 10.23 2.45
CA SER A 5 21.54 11.35 2.76
C SER A 5 20.77 11.05 4.04
N PRO A 6 20.61 12.02 4.97
CA PRO A 6 19.73 11.82 6.12
C PRO A 6 18.33 11.45 5.61
N ALA A 7 17.67 10.52 6.29
CA ALA A 7 16.34 10.07 5.92
C ALA A 7 15.36 11.26 5.88
N ASP A 8 14.48 11.28 4.89
CA ASP A 8 13.49 12.34 4.69
C ASP A 8 12.63 12.52 5.97
N PRO A 9 12.54 13.73 6.55
CA PRO A 9 11.71 14.02 7.71
C PRO A 9 10.25 13.55 7.59
N ALA A 10 9.67 13.57 6.39
CA ALA A 10 8.30 13.10 6.16
C ALA A 10 8.15 11.57 6.34
N VAL A 11 9.20 10.82 6.00
CA VAL A 11 9.28 9.36 6.19
C VAL A 11 9.39 9.06 7.68
N ILE A 12 10.22 9.82 8.41
CA ILE A 12 10.37 9.68 9.87
C ILE A 12 9.04 9.96 10.58
N GLN A 13 8.34 11.03 10.20
CA GLN A 13 7.04 11.38 10.78
C GLN A 13 5.97 10.31 10.53
N SER A 14 5.94 9.75 9.32
CA SER A 14 4.98 8.69 8.96
C SER A 14 5.24 7.38 9.73
N ALA A 15 6.51 7.01 9.90
CA ALA A 15 6.90 5.85 10.70
C ALA A 15 6.55 6.04 12.18
N LEU A 16 6.73 7.24 12.72
CA LEU A 16 6.35 7.57 14.10
C LEU A 16 4.83 7.45 14.32
N ILE A 17 4.01 8.00 13.41
CA ILE A 17 2.54 7.90 13.51
C ILE A 17 2.08 6.43 13.53
N ALA A 18 2.66 5.58 12.67
CA ALA A 18 2.36 4.16 12.63
C ALA A 18 2.82 3.44 13.92
N ALA A 19 4.01 3.76 14.45
CA ALA A 19 4.48 3.20 15.71
C ALA A 19 3.60 3.63 16.90
N TYR A 20 3.17 4.90 16.93
CA TYR A 20 2.28 5.44 17.96
C TYR A 20 0.93 4.71 18.06
N SER A 21 0.38 4.25 16.93
CA SER A 21 -0.88 3.51 16.91
C SER A 21 -0.74 2.03 17.31
N MET A 22 0.48 1.48 17.22
CA MET A 22 0.77 0.08 17.57
C MET A 22 1.25 -0.11 19.02
N VAL A 23 1.69 0.95 19.70
CA VAL A 23 2.17 0.90 21.09
C VAL A 23 1.08 1.41 22.06
N PRO A 24 0.43 0.51 22.83
CA PRO A 24 -0.55 0.91 23.83
C PRO A 24 0.12 1.66 25.00
N MET A 25 -0.66 2.42 25.76
CA MET A 25 -0.19 3.03 27.01
C MET A 25 0.19 1.94 28.02
N PRO A 26 1.41 1.97 28.59
CA PRO A 26 1.78 1.11 29.70
C PRO A 26 0.83 1.35 30.88
N THR A 27 0.38 0.26 31.50
CA THR A 27 -0.44 0.32 32.70
C THR A 27 0.42 0.67 33.93
N ALA A 28 -0.18 1.24 34.96
CA ALA A 28 0.52 1.53 36.22
C ALA A 28 1.11 0.27 36.87
N GLU A 29 0.46 -0.89 36.71
CA GLU A 29 0.97 -2.18 37.18
C GLU A 29 2.24 -2.62 36.45
N GLN A 30 2.31 -2.44 35.12
CA GLN A 30 3.52 -2.73 34.34
C GLN A 30 4.68 -1.83 34.74
N MET A 31 4.41 -0.54 34.98
CA MET A 31 5.42 0.41 35.44
C MET A 31 5.96 0.05 36.83
N ALA A 32 5.08 -0.36 37.74
CA ALA A 32 5.45 -0.76 39.10
C ALA A 32 6.21 -2.08 39.12
N ALA A 33 5.82 -3.05 38.28
CA ALA A 33 6.47 -4.36 38.20
C ALA A 33 7.93 -4.26 37.70
N GLU A 34 8.21 -3.34 36.79
CA GLU A 34 9.56 -3.12 36.24
C GLU A 34 10.38 -2.09 37.05
N ASN A 35 9.79 -1.48 38.09
CA ASN A 35 10.41 -0.46 38.93
C ASN A 35 11.07 0.67 38.11
N LEU A 36 10.39 1.12 37.06
CA LEU A 36 10.95 2.06 36.10
C LEU A 36 10.98 3.49 36.68
N PRO A 37 12.12 4.21 36.57
CA PRO A 37 12.27 5.57 37.12
C PRO A 37 11.71 6.66 36.18
N PHE A 38 10.70 6.32 35.36
CA PHE A 38 10.13 7.21 34.34
C PHE A 38 8.60 7.21 34.43
N SER A 39 7.96 8.26 33.93
CA SER A 39 6.50 8.30 33.81
C SER A 39 5.99 7.32 32.73
N PRO A 40 4.72 6.88 32.80
CA PRO A 40 4.13 6.05 31.76
C PRO A 40 4.20 6.68 30.35
N ALA A 41 4.13 8.02 30.28
CA ALA A 41 4.22 8.76 29.02
C ALA A 41 5.64 8.71 28.43
N GLU A 42 6.67 8.96 29.24
CA GLU A 42 8.07 8.87 28.82
C GLU A 42 8.44 7.44 28.42
N TYR A 43 7.97 6.43 29.16
CA TYR A 43 8.22 5.04 28.81
C TYR A 43 7.51 4.66 27.50
N ARG A 44 6.28 5.10 27.29
CA ARG A 44 5.59 4.92 26.01
C ARG A 44 6.33 5.59 24.87
N GLU A 45 6.80 6.81 25.05
CA GLU A 45 7.55 7.52 24.02
C GLU A 45 8.83 6.75 23.64
N ALA A 46 9.55 6.20 24.61
CA ALA A 46 10.71 5.35 24.36
C ALA A 46 10.33 4.06 23.60
N LEU A 47 9.24 3.39 23.96
CA LEU A 47 8.73 2.22 23.25
C LEU A 47 8.32 2.53 21.81
N VAL A 48 7.65 3.67 21.59
CA VAL A 48 7.28 4.15 20.25
C VAL A 48 8.52 4.44 19.42
N ALA A 49 9.51 5.13 19.99
CA ALA A 49 10.76 5.42 19.31
C ALA A 49 11.49 4.12 18.92
N GLU A 50 11.48 3.10 19.78
CA GLU A 50 12.09 1.81 19.48
C GLU A 50 11.35 1.07 18.35
N GLN A 51 10.02 1.01 18.40
CA GLN A 51 9.24 0.41 17.30
C GLN A 51 9.43 1.14 15.97
N ALA A 52 9.51 2.47 15.99
CA ALA A 52 9.79 3.26 14.80
C ALA A 52 11.18 2.94 14.21
N LYS A 53 12.22 2.76 15.05
CA LYS A 53 13.55 2.32 14.59
C LYS A 53 13.49 0.93 13.97
N GLN A 54 12.84 -0.03 14.63
CA GLN A 54 12.73 -1.40 14.13
C GLN A 54 11.99 -1.45 12.79
N LEU A 55 10.93 -0.67 12.64
CA LEU A 55 10.22 -0.51 11.37
C LEU A 55 11.15 0.07 10.31
N LEU A 56 11.80 1.21 10.59
CA LEU A 56 12.71 1.86 9.67
C LEU A 56 13.83 0.92 9.21
N MET A 57 14.49 0.22 10.15
CA MET A 57 15.54 -0.76 9.87
C MET A 57 15.04 -1.94 9.05
N SER A 58 13.81 -2.41 9.30
CA SER A 58 13.22 -3.51 8.53
C SER A 58 12.85 -3.08 7.11
N THR A 59 12.52 -1.81 6.90
CA THR A 59 12.05 -1.24 5.63
C THR A 59 13.11 -0.48 4.82
N SER A 60 14.31 -0.29 5.35
CA SER A 60 15.43 0.38 4.68
C SER A 60 16.26 -0.60 3.84
N PRO A 61 17.10 -0.13 2.88
CA PRO A 61 17.92 -1.02 2.05
C PRO A 61 18.74 -2.01 2.87
N GLY A 62 18.58 -3.31 2.59
CA GLY A 62 19.22 -4.41 3.34
C GLY A 62 18.41 -4.93 4.54
N GLY A 63 17.34 -4.25 4.92
CA GLY A 63 16.35 -4.71 5.90
C GLY A 63 15.52 -5.88 5.38
N ARG A 64 15.00 -6.71 6.30
CA ARG A 64 14.26 -7.94 5.97
C ARG A 64 13.01 -7.69 5.11
N LEU A 65 12.31 -6.59 5.32
CA LEU A 65 11.06 -6.24 4.61
C LEU A 65 11.33 -5.33 3.40
N PHE A 66 12.58 -4.95 3.13
CA PHE A 66 12.92 -3.98 2.10
C PHE A 66 12.36 -4.36 0.73
N ALA A 67 12.53 -5.62 0.32
CA ALA A 67 12.06 -6.08 -0.99
C ALA A 67 10.54 -5.97 -1.18
N ASP A 68 9.77 -6.01 -0.08
CA ASP A 68 8.31 -5.94 -0.11
C ASP A 68 7.81 -4.49 -0.13
N VAL A 69 8.48 -3.59 0.59
CA VAL A 69 8.09 -2.17 0.70
C VAL A 69 8.72 -1.29 -0.38
N ALA A 70 9.90 -1.65 -0.87
CA ALA A 70 10.62 -0.88 -1.89
C ALA A 70 9.79 -0.68 -3.17
N PRO A 71 9.02 -1.66 -3.69
CA PRO A 71 8.16 -1.44 -4.85
C PRO A 71 7.08 -0.38 -4.62
N VAL A 72 6.54 -0.28 -3.40
CA VAL A 72 5.54 0.74 -3.03
C VAL A 72 6.22 2.11 -2.87
N ALA A 73 7.39 2.16 -2.22
CA ALA A 73 8.15 3.39 -2.02
C ALA A 73 8.70 3.97 -3.33
N ASN A 74 9.18 3.10 -4.22
CA ASN A 74 9.72 3.48 -5.54
C ASN A 74 8.61 3.75 -6.55
N GLY A 75 7.41 3.20 -6.34
CA GLY A 75 6.16 3.59 -6.98
C GLY A 75 6.27 3.81 -8.49
N GLU A 76 6.78 2.84 -9.26
CA GLU A 76 7.04 3.01 -10.70
C GLU A 76 5.80 3.53 -11.46
N LYS A 77 4.60 3.10 -11.02
CA LYS A 77 3.32 3.69 -11.43
C LYS A 77 2.40 3.86 -10.21
N VAL A 78 2.24 5.10 -9.77
CA VAL A 78 1.24 5.49 -8.77
C VAL A 78 0.11 6.27 -9.45
N PHE A 79 -1.13 5.80 -9.30
CA PHE A 79 -2.31 6.48 -9.86
C PHE A 79 -3.57 6.26 -9.02
N ARG A 80 -4.53 7.18 -9.13
CA ARG A 80 -5.83 7.08 -8.46
C ARG A 80 -6.82 6.33 -9.34
N SER A 81 -7.65 5.49 -8.73
CA SER A 81 -8.70 4.74 -9.41
C SER A 81 -9.81 4.34 -8.43
N ILE A 82 -10.84 3.64 -8.93
CA ILE A 82 -11.90 3.02 -8.14
C ILE A 82 -11.91 1.53 -8.47
N VAL A 83 -11.93 0.66 -7.46
CA VAL A 83 -11.96 -0.79 -7.70
C VAL A 83 -13.35 -1.19 -8.20
N ALA A 84 -13.42 -1.67 -9.43
CA ALA A 84 -14.68 -2.09 -10.06
C ALA A 84 -15.02 -3.55 -9.77
N GLY A 85 -14.00 -4.39 -9.58
CA GLY A 85 -14.22 -5.81 -9.32
C GLY A 85 -12.92 -6.60 -9.26
N VAL A 86 -13.04 -7.88 -8.87
CA VAL A 86 -11.91 -8.78 -8.69
C VAL A 86 -12.28 -10.16 -9.23
N SER A 87 -11.40 -10.76 -10.03
CA SER A 87 -11.56 -12.12 -10.56
C SER A 87 -10.26 -12.91 -10.45
N THR A 88 -10.34 -14.24 -10.46
CA THR A 88 -9.15 -15.10 -10.40
C THR A 88 -8.82 -15.59 -11.81
N GLU A 89 -7.58 -15.40 -12.25
CA GLU A 89 -7.09 -15.83 -13.55
C GLU A 89 -6.65 -17.30 -13.47
N ALA A 90 -7.45 -18.19 -14.05
CA ALA A 90 -7.23 -19.65 -13.96
C ALA A 90 -5.87 -20.09 -14.53
N SER A 91 -5.36 -19.38 -15.56
CA SER A 91 -4.13 -19.73 -16.26
C SER A 91 -2.86 -19.31 -15.52
N SER A 92 -2.93 -18.31 -14.64
CA SER A 92 -1.75 -17.70 -14.01
C SER A 92 -1.73 -17.85 -12.49
N GLY A 93 -2.81 -18.35 -11.88
CA GLY A 93 -2.93 -18.41 -10.42
C GLY A 93 -2.85 -17.04 -9.74
N ARG A 94 -3.05 -15.95 -10.49
CA ARG A 94 -3.09 -14.56 -10.01
C ARG A 94 -4.53 -14.08 -9.92
N VAL A 95 -4.71 -13.01 -9.16
CA VAL A 95 -5.98 -12.28 -9.13
C VAL A 95 -5.88 -11.06 -10.03
N ILE A 96 -6.89 -10.89 -10.89
CA ILE A 96 -7.08 -9.70 -11.70
C ILE A 96 -7.97 -8.75 -10.92
N VAL A 97 -7.49 -7.52 -10.75
CA VAL A 97 -8.25 -6.40 -10.20
C VAL A 97 -8.65 -5.50 -11.36
N THR A 98 -9.96 -5.31 -11.51
CA THR A 98 -10.55 -4.40 -12.49
C THR A 98 -10.73 -3.03 -11.84
N LEU A 99 -10.26 -2.00 -12.52
CA LEU A 99 -10.17 -0.63 -12.03
C LEU A 99 -10.93 0.29 -12.98
N HIS A 100 -11.80 1.17 -12.46
CA HIS A 100 -12.39 2.24 -13.27
C HIS A 100 -11.30 3.22 -13.70
N THR A 101 -11.36 3.63 -14.95
CA THR A 101 -10.41 4.58 -15.55
C THR A 101 -11.14 5.44 -16.58
N ARG A 102 -10.45 6.44 -17.12
CA ARG A 102 -11.01 7.29 -18.16
C ARG A 102 -11.27 6.48 -19.42
N VAL A 103 -12.42 6.72 -20.06
CA VAL A 103 -12.69 6.14 -21.38
C VAL A 103 -11.67 6.67 -22.39
N SER A 104 -11.06 5.76 -23.14
CA SER A 104 -10.10 6.08 -24.20
C SER A 104 -10.15 5.00 -25.28
N ASP A 105 -9.50 5.22 -26.42
CA ASP A 105 -9.40 4.21 -27.49
C ASP A 105 -8.79 2.88 -26.98
N ARG A 106 -7.97 2.92 -25.93
CA ARG A 106 -7.37 1.73 -25.29
C ARG A 106 -8.23 1.11 -24.19
N THR A 107 -9.17 1.89 -23.65
CA THR A 107 -10.05 1.51 -22.54
C THR A 107 -11.48 1.99 -22.83
N PRO A 108 -12.14 1.47 -23.89
CA PRO A 108 -13.44 1.97 -24.33
C PRO A 108 -14.53 1.80 -23.27
N GLU A 109 -14.43 0.75 -22.45
CA GLU A 109 -15.36 0.47 -21.34
C GLU A 109 -15.07 1.31 -20.07
N GLY A 110 -14.05 2.16 -20.10
CA GLY A 110 -13.63 2.94 -18.92
C GLY A 110 -13.13 2.05 -17.78
N THR A 111 -12.50 0.92 -18.11
CA THR A 111 -11.88 0.02 -17.14
C THR A 111 -10.50 -0.43 -17.60
N GLU A 112 -9.56 -0.54 -16.66
CA GLU A 112 -8.25 -1.19 -16.86
C GLU A 112 -8.07 -2.36 -15.88
N THR A 113 -7.09 -3.22 -16.14
CA THR A 113 -6.80 -4.37 -15.27
C THR A 113 -5.37 -4.34 -14.75
N ILE A 114 -5.21 -4.78 -13.50
CA ILE A 114 -3.91 -4.98 -12.86
C ILE A 114 -3.91 -6.34 -12.16
N ARG A 115 -2.78 -7.05 -12.14
CA ARG A 115 -2.69 -8.38 -11.54
C ARG A 115 -2.02 -8.33 -10.17
N THR A 116 -2.44 -9.15 -9.22
CA THR A 116 -1.65 -9.37 -8.00
C THR A 116 -0.40 -10.22 -8.30
N GLU A 117 0.47 -10.34 -7.30
CA GLU A 117 1.40 -11.47 -7.24
C GLU A 117 0.66 -12.82 -7.28
N HIS A 118 1.39 -13.89 -7.59
CA HIS A 118 0.83 -15.25 -7.62
C HIS A 118 0.21 -15.63 -6.27
N LEU A 119 -0.93 -16.34 -6.25
CA LEU A 119 -1.62 -16.72 -5.01
C LEU A 119 -0.87 -17.76 -4.16
N SER A 120 0.19 -18.38 -4.67
CA SER A 120 1.11 -19.17 -3.82
C SER A 120 1.99 -18.29 -2.93
N ASN A 121 2.18 -17.02 -3.29
CA ASN A 121 2.88 -16.04 -2.48
C ASN A 121 1.92 -15.47 -1.41
N PRO A 122 2.28 -15.47 -0.11
CA PRO A 122 1.43 -14.90 0.94
C PRO A 122 1.07 -13.43 0.67
N PHE A 123 1.97 -12.62 0.10
CA PHE A 123 1.69 -11.23 -0.27
C PHE A 123 0.63 -11.13 -1.36
N GLY A 124 0.67 -12.02 -2.36
CA GLY A 124 -0.36 -12.10 -3.40
C GLY A 124 -1.75 -12.38 -2.82
N ARG A 125 -1.84 -13.26 -1.80
CA ARG A 125 -3.10 -13.55 -1.10
C ARG A 125 -3.61 -12.35 -0.31
N VAL A 126 -2.74 -11.68 0.43
CA VAL A 126 -3.08 -10.50 1.23
C VAL A 126 -3.58 -9.37 0.32
N THR A 127 -2.84 -9.03 -0.73
CA THR A 127 -3.25 -7.99 -1.69
C THR A 127 -4.55 -8.35 -2.40
N ALA A 128 -4.75 -9.62 -2.77
CA ALA A 128 -6.02 -10.07 -3.36
C ALA A 128 -7.20 -9.94 -2.39
N ARG A 129 -6.99 -10.24 -1.10
CA ARG A 129 -8.02 -10.03 -0.08
C ARG A 129 -8.36 -8.55 0.05
N ILE A 130 -7.35 -7.70 0.24
CA ILE A 130 -7.53 -6.24 0.34
C ILE A 130 -8.29 -5.70 -0.88
N ALA A 131 -7.92 -6.13 -2.09
CA ALA A 131 -8.61 -5.70 -3.31
C ALA A 131 -10.10 -6.10 -3.34
N ARG A 132 -10.46 -7.27 -2.80
CA ARG A 132 -11.88 -7.70 -2.68
C ARG A 132 -12.64 -6.84 -1.67
N ASP A 133 -12.00 -6.54 -0.54
CA ASP A 133 -12.60 -5.72 0.52
C ASP A 133 -12.80 -4.26 0.07
N LEU A 134 -12.04 -3.80 -0.93
CA LEU A 134 -12.07 -2.43 -1.47
C LEU A 134 -12.91 -2.27 -2.74
N ILE A 135 -13.72 -3.26 -3.14
CA ILE A 135 -14.63 -3.10 -4.29
C ILE A 135 -15.57 -1.91 -4.03
N GLY A 136 -15.64 -0.97 -4.98
CA GLY A 136 -16.40 0.27 -4.85
C GLY A 136 -15.67 1.39 -4.10
N HIS A 137 -14.43 1.18 -3.64
CA HIS A 137 -13.63 2.22 -2.98
C HIS A 137 -12.73 2.95 -3.96
N LYS A 138 -12.50 4.23 -3.68
CA LYS A 138 -11.42 5.03 -4.25
C LYS A 138 -10.11 4.55 -3.67
N VAL A 139 -9.12 4.35 -4.53
CA VAL A 139 -7.82 3.82 -4.13
C VAL A 139 -6.67 4.57 -4.79
N LEU A 140 -5.56 4.68 -4.08
CA LEU A 140 -4.26 4.92 -4.69
C LEU A 140 -3.63 3.56 -5.00
N VAL A 141 -3.34 3.33 -6.27
CA VAL A 141 -2.81 2.08 -6.80
C VAL A 141 -1.30 2.22 -6.96
N PHE A 142 -0.56 1.27 -6.41
CA PHE A 142 0.89 1.14 -6.58
C PHE A 142 1.17 -0.05 -7.48
N GLY A 143 1.65 0.21 -8.70
CA GLY A 143 1.94 -0.81 -9.69
C GLY A 143 3.40 -0.83 -10.12
N GLU A 144 3.87 -2.01 -10.50
CA GLU A 144 5.19 -2.27 -11.10
C GLU A 144 5.00 -2.98 -12.45
N MET A 145 5.80 -2.63 -13.46
CA MET A 145 5.76 -3.32 -14.75
C MET A 145 6.72 -4.51 -14.74
N GLN A 146 6.17 -5.72 -14.80
CA GLN A 146 6.96 -6.96 -14.83
C GLN A 146 6.88 -7.63 -16.19
N GLU A 147 7.96 -8.28 -16.61
CA GLU A 147 7.92 -9.16 -17.78
C GLU A 147 7.09 -10.41 -17.49
N MET A 148 6.31 -10.85 -18.46
CA MET A 148 5.59 -12.11 -18.37
C MET A 148 6.57 -13.28 -18.49
N THR A 149 6.56 -14.16 -17.50
CA THR A 149 7.34 -15.40 -17.53
C THR A 149 7.04 -16.19 -18.80
N GLY A 150 8.08 -16.51 -19.58
CA GLY A 150 7.96 -17.28 -20.82
C GLY A 150 7.47 -16.49 -22.05
N ARG A 151 7.29 -15.16 -21.96
CA ARG A 151 6.92 -14.31 -23.11
C ARG A 151 7.80 -13.05 -23.16
N ALA A 152 8.98 -13.20 -23.76
CA ALA A 152 9.92 -12.10 -23.94
C ALA A 152 9.25 -10.91 -24.64
N GLY A 153 9.44 -9.70 -24.08
CA GLY A 153 8.87 -8.46 -24.61
C GLY A 153 7.42 -8.16 -24.20
N GLN A 154 6.70 -9.10 -23.57
CA GLN A 154 5.37 -8.82 -23.01
C GLN A 154 5.49 -8.41 -21.54
N LYS A 155 5.00 -7.22 -21.21
CA LYS A 155 4.97 -6.72 -19.83
C LYS A 155 3.54 -6.67 -19.30
N VAL A 156 3.38 -7.00 -18.03
CA VAL A 156 2.13 -6.88 -17.28
C VAL A 156 2.33 -5.98 -16.08
N ARG A 157 1.28 -5.24 -15.72
CA ARG A 157 1.27 -4.47 -14.48
C ARG A 157 0.91 -5.37 -13.31
N VAL A 158 1.77 -5.37 -12.29
CA VAL A 158 1.59 -6.11 -11.05
C VAL A 158 1.33 -5.14 -9.91
N LEU A 159 0.27 -5.40 -9.14
CA LEU A 159 -0.19 -4.63 -8.00
C LEU A 159 0.70 -4.92 -6.80
N LYS A 160 1.35 -3.88 -6.29
CA LYS A 160 2.23 -3.91 -5.12
C LYS A 160 1.57 -3.35 -3.87
N GLY A 161 0.60 -2.47 -4.03
CA GLY A 161 -0.14 -1.91 -2.90
C GLY A 161 -1.41 -1.19 -3.31
N LEU A 162 -2.36 -1.15 -2.39
CA LEU A 162 -3.56 -0.32 -2.44
C LEU A 162 -3.63 0.50 -1.18
N LYS A 163 -3.89 1.80 -1.33
CA LYS A 163 -4.28 2.67 -0.22
C LYS A 163 -5.72 3.09 -0.41
N ASP A 164 -6.56 2.74 0.56
CA ASP A 164 -7.97 3.16 0.57
C ASP A 164 -8.08 4.69 0.77
N LEU A 165 -8.95 5.31 -0.01
CA LEU A 165 -9.29 6.74 0.03
C LEU A 165 -10.79 6.95 0.31
N GLY A 166 -11.50 5.89 0.73
CA GLY A 166 -12.92 5.87 1.06
C GLY A 166 -13.81 5.39 -0.08
N THR A 167 -15.08 5.16 0.24
CA THR A 167 -16.09 4.70 -0.72
C THR A 167 -16.29 5.69 -1.86
N ALA A 168 -16.45 5.18 -3.08
CA ALA A 168 -16.83 5.98 -4.24
C ALA A 168 -18.36 6.10 -4.33
N SER A 169 -18.83 7.26 -4.73
CA SER A 169 -20.20 7.48 -5.21
C SER A 169 -20.32 7.12 -6.69
N GLN A 170 -21.56 6.87 -7.14
CA GLN A 170 -21.83 6.64 -8.56
C GLN A 170 -21.41 7.84 -9.42
N ALA A 171 -21.64 9.06 -8.92
CA ALA A 171 -21.24 10.29 -9.61
C ALA A 171 -19.72 10.39 -9.82
N GLU A 172 -18.92 9.94 -8.85
CA GLU A 172 -17.45 9.88 -8.99
C GLU A 172 -17.01 8.86 -10.05
N ILE A 173 -17.69 7.70 -10.12
CA ILE A 173 -17.44 6.69 -11.16
C ILE A 173 -17.76 7.25 -12.54
N ASP A 174 -18.90 7.92 -12.69
CA ASP A 174 -19.35 8.49 -13.97
C ASP A 174 -18.48 9.68 -14.40
N ALA A 175 -18.04 10.51 -13.46
CA ALA A 175 -17.10 11.60 -13.69
C ALA A 175 -15.74 11.07 -14.19
N LEU A 176 -15.23 10.02 -13.55
CA LEU A 176 -13.96 9.39 -13.96
C LEU A 176 -14.04 8.84 -15.40
N ARG A 177 -15.15 8.17 -15.74
CA ARG A 177 -15.38 7.60 -17.08
C ARG A 177 -15.53 8.67 -18.15
N SER A 178 -16.31 9.72 -17.88
CA SER A 178 -16.57 10.82 -18.82
C SER A 178 -15.36 11.74 -19.00
N GLY A 179 -14.34 11.64 -18.15
CA GLY A 179 -13.19 12.54 -18.16
C GLY A 179 -13.53 13.94 -17.66
N THR A 180 -14.69 14.12 -17.03
CA THR A 180 -15.14 15.36 -16.42
C THR A 180 -14.57 15.40 -15.01
N THR A 181 -13.74 16.39 -14.69
CA THR A 181 -13.36 16.61 -13.29
C THR A 181 -14.62 17.00 -12.53
N ALA A 182 -15.09 16.12 -11.64
CA ALA A 182 -16.09 16.50 -10.65
C ALA A 182 -15.47 17.61 -9.81
N ASN A 183 -15.88 18.86 -10.05
CA ASN A 183 -15.52 19.95 -9.16
C ASN A 183 -16.13 19.61 -7.80
N ALA A 184 -15.26 19.38 -6.82
CA ALA A 184 -15.67 19.20 -5.43
C ALA A 184 -16.37 20.48 -4.98
N ALA A 185 -17.63 20.35 -4.58
CA ALA A 185 -18.33 21.32 -3.76
C ALA A 185 -18.02 21.05 -2.28
#